data_AF-A0AAT9FI07-F1
#
_entry.id   AF-A0AAT9FI07-F1
#
_cell.length_a   1.000
_cell.length_b   1.000
_cell.length_c   1.000
_cell.angle_alpha   90.00
_cell.angle_beta   90.00
_cell.angle_gamma   90.00
#
_symmetry.space_group_name_H-M   'P 1'
#
loop_
_entity.id
_entity.type
_entity.pdbx_description
1 polymer ?
#
loop_
_entity_poly.entity_id
_entity_poly.type
_entity_poly.pdbx_seq_one_letter_code
_entity_poly.pdbx_strand_id
1 'polypeptide(L)'
;MSESFQQAIARSNKPLTRSKPEILQLNTGKLCNLTCVHCHVNAGPGRKEIMTDETIDHIIEWFAKTDIPTLDLTGGTPEMVPGFKHLVDTVRAFPQPREVMTRLNATIINEPGYEWIPEYHASHKITIIASMPCYSHENVNEQRGDGVFDSSISAFQKLNELGYGRDPELPMHFVYNPNGAFLPPEQEALKRDYKREMKAHFDIDFNDLYAITNMPIARFASYLKRNKKLDEYMQTLRDAFNPSTIDGLMCRNTINASWTGEVFDCDFNQMLKMGLKNGATQEPLMVWDINPETFGEIPIKIGNHCFGCTAGHGSSCGGSLE
;
A
#
# COMPACT_ATOMS: atom_id res chain seq x y z
N MET A 1 16.30 -22.22 17.77
CA MET A 1 15.59 -20.93 17.64
C MET A 1 15.82 -20.42 16.24
N SER A 2 14.76 -20.06 15.51
CA SER A 2 14.87 -19.51 14.16
C SER A 2 15.54 -18.12 14.19
N GLU A 3 16.40 -17.84 13.21
CA GLU A 3 17.13 -16.56 13.09
C GLU A 3 16.18 -15.37 13.00
N SER A 4 16.34 -14.34 13.84
CA SER A 4 15.52 -13.12 13.79
C SER A 4 15.90 -12.19 12.63
N PHE A 5 15.00 -11.29 12.24
CA PHE A 5 15.29 -10.34 11.15
C PHE A 5 16.47 -9.42 11.49
N GLN A 6 16.62 -9.03 12.76
CA GLN A 6 17.78 -8.29 13.25
C GLN A 6 19.09 -9.04 13.01
N GLN A 7 19.11 -10.35 13.25
CA GLN A 7 20.28 -11.19 13.02
C GLN A 7 20.58 -11.33 11.52
N ALA A 8 19.54 -11.51 10.68
CA ALA A 8 19.69 -11.60 9.23
C ALA A 8 20.25 -10.31 8.62
N ILE A 9 19.75 -9.14 9.03
CA ILE A 9 20.26 -7.83 8.59
C ILE A 9 21.73 -7.65 9.03
N ALA A 10 22.05 -7.92 10.30
CA ALA A 10 23.43 -7.85 10.79
C ALA A 10 24.38 -8.76 10.01
N ARG A 11 23.96 -10.00 9.71
CA ARG A 11 24.74 -10.95 8.89
C ARG A 11 24.96 -10.46 7.46
N SER A 12 23.99 -9.76 6.88
CA SER A 12 24.05 -9.32 5.48
C SER A 12 25.07 -8.20 5.22
N ASN A 13 25.59 -7.54 6.27
CA ASN A 13 26.41 -6.32 6.17
C ASN A 13 25.78 -5.18 5.34
N LYS A 14 24.46 -5.21 5.14
CA LYS A 14 23.68 -4.14 4.53
C LYS A 14 22.74 -3.52 5.58
N PRO A 15 23.11 -2.38 6.18
CA PRO A 15 22.27 -1.75 7.19
C PRO A 15 20.99 -1.20 6.56
N LEU A 16 19.85 -1.37 7.26
CA LEU A 16 18.59 -0.74 6.89
C LEU A 16 18.50 0.64 7.53
N THR A 17 18.79 1.68 6.75
CA THR A 17 18.76 3.08 7.19
C THR A 17 17.81 3.91 6.36
N ARG A 18 17.26 4.97 6.94
CA ARG A 18 16.41 5.92 6.22
C ARG A 18 17.21 6.69 5.17
N SER A 19 16.52 7.12 4.13
CA SER A 19 16.95 8.12 3.17
C SER A 19 16.11 9.38 3.35
N LYS A 20 16.36 10.40 2.52
CA LYS A 20 15.49 11.57 2.46
C LYS A 20 14.04 11.12 2.19
N PRO A 21 13.04 11.67 2.92
CA PRO A 21 11.65 11.40 2.62
C PRO A 21 11.26 11.83 1.20
N GLU A 22 10.64 10.92 0.46
CA GLU A 22 10.12 11.14 -0.89
C GLU A 22 8.60 10.97 -0.95
N ILE A 23 8.03 10.20 -0.01
CA ILE A 23 6.61 9.87 0.01
C ILE A 23 6.03 10.15 1.39
N LEU A 24 4.95 10.92 1.43
CA LEU A 24 4.02 10.92 2.55
C LEU A 24 2.92 9.91 2.24
N GLN A 25 2.91 8.78 2.95
CA GLN A 25 1.85 7.79 2.84
C GLN A 25 0.84 7.97 3.97
N LEU A 26 -0.42 8.23 3.63
CA LEU A 26 -1.50 8.39 4.58
C LEU A 26 -2.42 7.18 4.56
N ASN A 27 -2.47 6.44 5.67
CA ASN A 27 -3.50 5.45 5.88
C ASN A 27 -4.75 6.15 6.42
N THR A 28 -5.74 6.35 5.54
CA THR A 28 -6.93 7.17 5.82
C THR A 28 -7.94 6.48 6.74
N GLY A 29 -7.71 5.22 7.10
CA GLY A 29 -8.56 4.47 8.01
C GLY A 29 -8.71 3.01 7.65
N LYS A 30 -9.78 2.40 8.15
CA LYS A 30 -10.07 0.97 7.94
C LYS A 30 -11.45 0.73 7.33
N LEU A 31 -12.21 1.77 7.01
CA LEU A 31 -13.49 1.66 6.33
C LEU A 31 -13.30 1.21 4.88
N CYS A 32 -13.92 0.08 4.50
CA CYS A 32 -13.84 -0.47 3.14
C CYS A 32 -15.15 -1.19 2.82
N ASN A 33 -15.60 -1.22 1.57
CA ASN A 33 -16.75 -2.02 1.16
C ASN A 33 -16.48 -3.53 1.13
N LEU A 34 -15.21 -3.96 1.16
CA LEU A 34 -14.83 -5.38 1.12
C LEU A 34 -14.28 -5.90 2.45
N THR A 35 -14.32 -7.23 2.61
CA THR A 35 -13.69 -7.95 3.73
C THR A 35 -12.71 -9.02 3.22
N CYS A 36 -11.67 -8.61 2.50
CA CYS A 36 -10.70 -9.54 1.89
C CYS A 36 -9.99 -10.42 2.94
N VAL A 37 -9.71 -11.67 2.59
CA VAL A 37 -9.08 -12.68 3.47
C VAL A 37 -7.62 -12.32 3.80
N HIS A 38 -6.89 -11.76 2.84
CA HIS A 38 -5.47 -11.40 2.98
C HIS A 38 -5.25 -9.96 3.46
N CYS A 39 -6.30 -9.18 3.75
CA CYS A 39 -6.18 -7.76 4.08
C CYS A 39 -5.30 -7.54 5.33
N HIS A 40 -4.11 -6.98 5.14
CA HIS A 40 -3.18 -6.67 6.21
C HIS A 40 -3.66 -5.50 7.07
N VAL A 41 -4.46 -4.58 6.50
CA VAL A 41 -5.10 -3.47 7.21
C VAL A 41 -6.24 -3.94 8.13
N ASN A 42 -6.78 -5.14 7.88
CA ASN A 42 -8.01 -5.65 8.47
C ASN A 42 -9.22 -4.74 8.20
N ALA A 43 -9.24 -4.05 7.06
CA ALA A 43 -10.29 -3.11 6.66
C ALA A 43 -11.64 -3.80 6.36
N GLY A 44 -12.76 -3.09 6.50
CA GLY A 44 -14.08 -3.62 6.21
C GLY A 44 -15.24 -2.65 6.51
N PRO A 45 -16.48 -3.04 6.18
CA PRO A 45 -17.61 -2.11 6.14
C PRO A 45 -18.07 -1.64 7.52
N GLY A 46 -17.82 -2.44 8.56
CA GLY A 46 -18.15 -2.09 9.95
C GLY A 46 -17.06 -1.33 10.71
N ARG A 47 -15.97 -0.92 10.04
CA ARG A 47 -14.85 -0.22 10.69
C ARG A 47 -15.18 1.26 10.91
N LYS A 48 -14.71 1.79 12.04
CA LYS A 48 -14.97 3.18 12.47
C LYS A 48 -13.72 4.05 12.46
N GLU A 49 -12.56 3.42 12.27
CA GLU A 49 -11.29 4.13 12.10
C GLU A 49 -11.32 4.85 10.76
N ILE A 50 -11.43 6.17 10.81
CA ILE A 50 -11.52 7.04 9.64
C ILE A 50 -10.87 8.38 9.98
N MET A 51 -10.08 8.89 9.05
CA MET A 51 -9.40 10.17 9.22
C MET A 51 -10.43 11.31 9.28
N THR A 52 -10.25 12.23 10.23
CA THR A 52 -11.13 13.39 10.42
C THR A 52 -10.64 14.58 9.63
N ASP A 53 -11.53 15.54 9.35
CA ASP A 53 -11.17 16.79 8.67
C ASP A 53 -10.12 17.58 9.48
N GLU A 54 -10.22 17.60 10.82
CA GLU A 54 -9.21 18.20 11.70
C GLU A 54 -7.82 17.56 11.52
N THR A 55 -7.76 16.23 11.41
CA THR A 55 -6.49 15.53 11.16
C THR A 55 -5.95 15.86 9.77
N ILE A 56 -6.83 15.93 8.76
CA ILE A 56 -6.48 16.31 7.39
C ILE A 56 -5.88 17.71 7.36
N ASP A 57 -6.51 18.68 8.04
CA ASP A 57 -6.03 20.07 8.07
C ASP A 57 -4.63 20.19 8.69
N HIS A 58 -4.38 19.50 9.80
CA HIS A 58 -3.04 19.47 10.40
C HIS A 58 -2.00 18.83 9.48
N ILE A 59 -2.35 17.75 8.79
CA ILE A 59 -1.47 17.08 7.83
C ILE A 59 -1.15 18.01 6.66
N ILE A 60 -2.16 18.65 6.07
CA ILE A 60 -2.00 19.59 4.96
C ILE A 60 -1.10 20.75 5.37
N GLU A 61 -1.35 21.35 6.53
CA GLU A 61 -0.58 22.50 7.02
C GLU A 61 0.90 22.16 7.17
N TRP A 62 1.20 20.97 7.68
CA TRP A 62 2.58 20.47 7.75
C TRP A 62 3.13 20.16 6.36
N PHE A 63 2.40 19.40 5.55
CA PHE A 63 2.86 18.89 4.25
C PHE A 63 3.18 20.03 3.27
N ALA A 64 2.42 21.13 3.31
CA ALA A 64 2.66 22.35 2.53
C ALA A 64 4.03 22.98 2.79
N LYS A 65 4.63 22.75 3.97
CA LYS A 65 5.93 23.29 4.40
C LYS A 65 7.10 22.37 4.06
N THR A 66 6.84 21.20 3.47
CA THR A 66 7.87 20.21 3.12
C THR A 66 8.22 20.25 1.63
N ASP A 67 9.30 19.60 1.22
CA ASP A 67 9.63 19.36 -0.20
C ASP A 67 9.32 17.91 -0.64
N ILE A 68 8.50 17.18 0.13
CA ILE A 68 8.15 15.79 -0.18
C ILE A 68 7.27 15.79 -1.44
N PRO A 69 7.68 15.16 -2.55
CA PRO A 69 7.01 15.31 -3.84
C PRO A 69 5.70 14.52 -3.96
N THR A 70 5.52 13.46 -3.17
CA THR A 70 4.46 12.47 -3.41
C THR A 70 3.58 12.26 -2.19
N LEU A 71 2.26 12.27 -2.43
CA LEU A 71 1.22 11.83 -1.49
C LEU A 71 0.65 10.48 -1.93
N ASP A 72 0.80 9.45 -1.10
CA ASP A 72 0.26 8.09 -1.32
C ASP A 72 -0.90 7.82 -0.35
N LEU A 73 -2.12 7.71 -0.88
CA LEU A 73 -3.33 7.46 -0.11
C LEU A 73 -3.61 5.95 -0.02
N THR A 74 -3.67 5.44 1.21
CA THR A 74 -3.97 4.04 1.53
C THR A 74 -4.99 3.92 2.67
N GLY A 75 -5.13 2.72 3.25
CA GLY A 75 -6.16 2.40 4.24
C GLY A 75 -7.49 2.06 3.59
N GLY A 76 -8.36 1.42 4.36
CA GLY A 76 -9.77 1.22 4.00
C GLY A 76 -10.02 0.79 2.55
N THR A 77 -10.81 1.60 1.85
CA THR A 77 -10.34 2.26 0.60
C THR A 77 -10.38 3.79 0.81
N PRO A 78 -9.39 4.57 0.33
CA PRO A 78 -9.25 6.01 0.65
C PRO A 78 -10.46 6.88 0.30
N GLU A 79 -11.14 6.55 -0.79
CA GLU A 79 -12.23 7.34 -1.38
C GLU A 79 -13.48 7.37 -0.50
N MET A 80 -13.56 6.48 0.50
CA MET A 80 -14.64 6.46 1.49
C MET A 80 -14.48 7.49 2.61
N VAL A 81 -13.35 8.20 2.68
CA VAL A 81 -13.13 9.24 3.68
C VAL A 81 -13.83 10.54 3.27
N PRO A 82 -14.67 11.15 4.13
CA PRO A 82 -15.39 12.38 3.79
C PRO A 82 -14.48 13.51 3.29
N GLY A 83 -13.33 13.71 3.94
CA GLY A 83 -12.34 14.71 3.56
C GLY A 83 -11.42 14.33 2.40
N PHE A 84 -11.66 13.22 1.67
CA PHE A 84 -10.81 12.79 0.55
C PHE A 84 -10.64 13.89 -0.51
N LYS A 85 -11.74 14.49 -0.96
CA LYS A 85 -11.70 15.55 -1.98
C LYS A 85 -11.00 16.81 -1.46
N HIS A 86 -11.32 17.23 -0.24
CA HIS A 86 -10.65 18.37 0.42
C HIS A 86 -9.13 18.19 0.48
N LEU A 87 -8.67 16.99 0.87
CA LEU A 87 -7.26 16.66 0.91
C LEU A 87 -6.61 16.74 -0.48
N VAL A 88 -7.18 16.08 -1.49
CA VAL A 88 -6.63 16.04 -2.84
C VAL A 88 -6.63 17.43 -3.48
N ASP A 89 -7.77 18.15 -3.43
CA ASP A 89 -7.94 19.48 -3.99
C ASP A 89 -6.90 20.45 -3.41
N THR A 90 -6.73 20.42 -2.08
CA THR A 90 -5.79 21.31 -1.38
C THR A 90 -4.34 21.00 -1.72
N VAL A 91 -3.97 19.72 -1.77
CA VAL A 91 -2.60 19.29 -2.12
C VAL A 91 -2.27 19.61 -3.57
N ARG A 92 -3.24 19.48 -4.48
CA ARG A 92 -3.07 19.87 -5.90
C ARG A 92 -2.95 21.38 -6.07
N ALA A 93 -3.52 22.17 -5.16
CA ALA A 93 -3.44 23.63 -5.16
C ALA A 93 -2.17 24.20 -4.50
N PHE A 94 -1.27 23.35 -3.98
CA PHE A 94 0.00 23.81 -3.43
C PHE A 94 0.84 24.57 -4.47
N PRO A 95 1.64 25.58 -4.05
CA PRO A 95 2.52 26.32 -4.96
C PRO A 95 3.50 25.41 -5.72
N GLN A 96 3.92 24.32 -5.07
CA GLN A 96 4.62 23.20 -5.70
C GLN A 96 3.64 22.02 -5.81
N PRO A 97 3.15 21.70 -7.01
CA PRO A 97 2.25 20.56 -7.20
C PRO A 97 2.91 19.26 -6.71
N ARG A 98 2.17 18.48 -5.92
CA ARG A 98 2.58 17.13 -5.50
C ARG A 98 1.98 16.09 -6.43
N GLU A 99 2.69 15.00 -6.64
CA GLU A 99 2.06 13.80 -7.19
C GLU A 99 1.10 13.23 -6.15
N VAL A 100 -0.09 12.83 -6.59
CA VAL A 100 -1.08 12.16 -5.74
C VAL A 100 -1.35 10.80 -6.34
N MET A 101 -1.20 9.77 -5.52
CA MET A 101 -1.55 8.39 -5.86
C MET A 101 -2.54 7.81 -4.85
N THR A 102 -3.39 6.90 -5.29
CA THR A 102 -4.36 6.21 -4.43
C THR A 102 -4.30 4.70 -4.60
N ARG A 103 -4.37 3.98 -3.47
CA ARG A 103 -4.44 2.52 -3.42
C ARG A 103 -5.89 2.08 -3.49
N LEU A 104 -6.36 1.90 -4.71
CA LEU A 104 -7.77 1.71 -5.01
C LEU A 104 -8.20 0.25 -4.86
N ASN A 105 -9.26 0.03 -4.09
CA ASN A 105 -10.13 -1.12 -4.30
C ASN A 105 -11.14 -0.81 -5.42
N ALA A 106 -10.93 -1.32 -6.63
CA ALA A 106 -11.73 -0.93 -7.81
C ALA A 106 -13.25 -1.13 -7.66
N THR A 107 -13.71 -2.08 -6.84
CA THR A 107 -15.15 -2.33 -6.68
C THR A 107 -15.92 -1.15 -6.08
N ILE A 108 -15.24 -0.24 -5.37
CA ILE A 108 -15.88 0.97 -4.80
C ILE A 108 -16.52 1.85 -5.87
N ILE A 109 -15.98 1.86 -7.10
CA ILE A 109 -16.52 2.64 -8.24
C ILE A 109 -17.96 2.24 -8.58
N ASN A 110 -18.35 1.01 -8.24
CA ASN A 110 -19.68 0.47 -8.54
C ASN A 110 -20.64 0.55 -7.34
N GLU A 111 -20.20 1.08 -6.19
CA GLU A 111 -21.06 1.27 -5.03
C GLU A 111 -21.88 2.57 -5.17
N PRO A 112 -23.15 2.59 -4.71
CA PRO A 112 -23.97 3.80 -4.74
C PRO A 112 -23.31 4.98 -4.01
N GLY A 113 -23.23 6.13 -4.68
CA GLY A 113 -22.64 7.36 -4.13
C GLY A 113 -21.14 7.50 -4.37
N TYR A 114 -20.50 6.54 -5.05
CA TYR A 114 -19.08 6.52 -5.40
C TYR A 114 -18.82 6.56 -6.92
N GLU A 115 -19.87 6.77 -7.72
CA GLU A 115 -19.79 6.85 -9.18
C GLU A 115 -18.92 8.01 -9.66
N TRP A 116 -18.67 9.01 -8.80
CA TRP A 116 -17.82 10.16 -9.09
C TRP A 116 -16.33 9.85 -9.17
N ILE A 117 -15.89 8.70 -8.65
CA ILE A 117 -14.47 8.36 -8.47
C ILE A 117 -13.69 8.42 -9.80
N PRO A 118 -14.12 7.76 -10.90
CA PRO A 118 -13.34 7.72 -12.13
C PRO A 118 -13.07 9.11 -12.71
N GLU A 119 -14.11 9.94 -12.88
CA GLU A 119 -13.99 11.28 -13.45
C GLU A 119 -13.24 12.24 -12.52
N TYR A 120 -13.44 12.12 -11.21
CA TYR A 120 -12.69 12.93 -10.24
C TYR A 120 -11.21 12.57 -10.24
N HIS A 121 -10.87 11.28 -10.23
CA HIS A 121 -9.47 10.81 -10.31
C HIS A 121 -8.81 11.30 -11.61
N ALA A 122 -9.49 11.17 -12.75
CA ALA A 122 -8.99 11.61 -14.05
C ALA A 122 -8.76 13.14 -14.10
N SER A 123 -9.72 13.94 -13.63
CA SER A 123 -9.59 15.40 -13.62
C SER A 123 -8.46 15.90 -12.70
N HIS A 124 -8.12 15.13 -11.66
CA HIS A 124 -6.99 15.41 -10.76
C HIS A 124 -5.73 14.64 -11.12
N LYS A 125 -5.68 13.91 -12.25
CA LYS A 125 -4.55 13.09 -12.70
C LYS A 125 -3.98 12.21 -11.59
N ILE A 126 -4.85 11.56 -10.82
CA ILE A 126 -4.43 10.73 -9.68
C ILE A 126 -3.85 9.42 -10.23
N THR A 127 -2.63 9.07 -9.80
CA THR A 127 -2.03 7.77 -10.12
C THR A 127 -2.78 6.65 -9.39
N ILE A 128 -3.29 5.66 -10.12
CA ILE A 128 -4.05 4.56 -9.54
C ILE A 128 -3.14 3.36 -9.29
N ILE A 129 -3.08 2.90 -8.04
CA ILE A 129 -2.44 1.64 -7.64
C ILE A 129 -3.55 0.67 -7.23
N ALA A 130 -4.09 -0.08 -8.20
CA ALA A 130 -5.26 -0.91 -7.98
C ALA A 130 -4.91 -2.32 -7.50
N SER A 131 -5.60 -2.78 -6.45
CA SER A 131 -5.50 -4.17 -6.01
C SER A 131 -6.16 -5.08 -7.06
N MET A 132 -5.39 -5.95 -7.72
CA MET A 132 -5.89 -6.93 -8.69
C MET A 132 -5.06 -8.21 -8.59
N PRO A 133 -5.41 -9.15 -7.68
CA PRO A 133 -4.52 -10.22 -7.27
C PRO A 133 -4.42 -11.39 -8.25
N CYS A 134 -5.27 -11.43 -9.27
CA CYS A 134 -5.20 -12.38 -10.37
C CYS A 134 -6.04 -11.88 -11.55
N TYR A 135 -5.69 -12.26 -12.79
CA TYR A 135 -6.57 -12.11 -13.96
C TYR A 135 -7.64 -13.22 -14.05
N SER A 136 -7.60 -14.22 -13.16
CA SER A 136 -8.59 -15.30 -13.07
C SER A 136 -9.70 -15.01 -12.07
N HIS A 137 -10.95 -15.22 -12.51
CA HIS A 137 -12.16 -15.06 -11.72
C HIS A 137 -12.13 -15.87 -10.41
N GLU A 138 -11.78 -17.16 -10.49
CA GLU A 138 -11.75 -18.05 -9.32
C GLU A 138 -10.79 -17.56 -8.24
N ASN A 139 -9.58 -17.12 -8.63
CA ASN A 139 -8.57 -16.66 -7.70
C ASN A 139 -8.92 -15.33 -7.03
N VAL A 140 -9.51 -14.40 -7.78
CA VAL A 140 -9.93 -13.12 -7.20
C VAL A 140 -11.06 -13.32 -6.20
N ASN A 141 -12.06 -14.13 -6.55
CA ASN A 141 -13.21 -14.36 -5.68
C ASN A 141 -12.82 -15.15 -4.42
N GLU A 142 -11.96 -16.17 -4.54
CA GLU A 142 -11.41 -16.89 -3.38
C GLU A 142 -10.77 -15.93 -2.36
N GLN A 143 -10.03 -14.92 -2.84
CA GLN A 143 -9.28 -14.01 -1.99
C GLN A 143 -10.11 -12.84 -1.44
N ARG A 144 -11.04 -12.32 -2.24
CA ARG A 144 -11.68 -11.02 -2.00
C ARG A 144 -13.20 -11.09 -1.79
N GLY A 145 -13.81 -12.21 -2.14
CA GLY A 145 -15.26 -12.44 -2.05
C GLY A 145 -15.93 -12.59 -3.41
N ASP A 146 -17.10 -13.23 -3.41
CA ASP A 146 -17.87 -13.51 -4.61
C ASP A 146 -18.28 -12.21 -5.34
N GLY A 147 -18.17 -12.22 -6.67
CA GLY A 147 -18.54 -11.09 -7.53
C GLY A 147 -17.52 -9.94 -7.56
N VAL A 148 -16.44 -10.01 -6.77
CA VAL A 148 -15.39 -8.98 -6.76
C VAL A 148 -14.65 -8.93 -8.09
N PHE A 149 -14.42 -10.06 -8.75
CA PHE A 149 -13.78 -10.10 -10.06
C PHE A 149 -14.55 -9.27 -11.09
N ASP A 150 -15.82 -9.62 -11.32
CA ASP A 150 -16.65 -8.96 -12.35
C ASP A 150 -16.80 -7.46 -12.07
N SER A 151 -16.99 -7.10 -10.80
CA SER A 151 -17.04 -5.69 -10.37
C SER A 151 -15.73 -4.96 -10.64
N SER A 152 -14.58 -5.59 -10.39
CA SER A 152 -13.26 -5.00 -10.68
C SER A 152 -13.04 -4.82 -12.19
N ILE A 153 -13.38 -5.81 -13.01
CA ILE A 153 -13.27 -5.72 -14.48
C ILE A 153 -14.11 -4.55 -15.01
N SER A 154 -15.36 -4.44 -14.60
CA SER A 154 -16.24 -3.33 -14.98
C SER A 154 -15.67 -1.96 -14.56
N ALA A 155 -15.12 -1.86 -13.35
CA ALA A 155 -14.49 -0.63 -12.88
C ALA A 155 -13.23 -0.26 -13.69
N PHE A 156 -12.39 -1.23 -14.05
CA PHE A 156 -11.20 -0.98 -14.87
C PHE A 156 -11.55 -0.58 -16.31
N GLN A 157 -12.62 -1.13 -16.88
CA GLN A 157 -13.12 -0.71 -18.19
C GLN A 157 -13.57 0.76 -18.18
N LYS A 158 -14.31 1.19 -17.16
CA LYS A 158 -14.67 2.62 -16.97
C LYS A 158 -13.44 3.52 -16.86
N LEU A 159 -12.42 3.10 -16.13
CA LEU A 159 -11.16 3.84 -16.03
C LEU A 159 -10.43 3.92 -17.37
N ASN A 160 -10.37 2.82 -18.13
CA ASN A 160 -9.78 2.76 -19.47
C ASN A 160 -10.51 3.64 -20.50
N GLU A 161 -11.84 3.77 -20.40
CA GLU A 161 -12.63 4.70 -21.23
C GLU A 161 -12.24 6.16 -20.99
N LEU A 162 -11.84 6.51 -19.75
CA LEU A 162 -11.31 7.81 -19.39
C LEU A 162 -9.82 8.01 -19.73
N GLY A 163 -9.14 6.97 -20.22
CA GLY A 163 -7.73 7.02 -20.63
C GLY A 163 -6.74 6.42 -19.63
N TYR A 164 -7.18 5.94 -18.46
CA TYR A 164 -6.26 5.29 -17.53
C TYR A 164 -5.58 4.07 -18.16
N GLY A 165 -4.28 3.92 -17.94
CA GLY A 165 -3.50 2.84 -18.55
C GLY A 165 -3.06 3.08 -20.00
N ARG A 166 -3.58 4.15 -20.64
CA ARG A 166 -3.35 4.48 -22.06
C ARG A 166 -2.73 5.86 -22.22
N ASP A 167 -3.23 6.84 -21.48
CA ASP A 167 -2.69 8.20 -21.40
C ASP A 167 -1.53 8.23 -20.40
N PRO A 168 -0.34 8.73 -20.77
CA PRO A 168 0.79 8.92 -19.85
C PRO A 168 0.47 9.78 -18.61
N GLU A 169 -0.53 10.68 -18.68
CA GLU A 169 -0.96 11.50 -17.55
C GLU A 169 -1.95 10.77 -16.61
N LEU A 170 -2.47 9.61 -17.01
CA LEU A 170 -3.42 8.80 -16.25
C LEU A 170 -2.87 7.39 -15.99
N PRO A 171 -1.83 7.26 -15.16
CA PRO A 171 -1.24 5.97 -14.86
C PRO A 171 -2.18 5.11 -13.99
N MET A 172 -2.33 3.85 -14.40
CA MET A 172 -3.00 2.80 -13.64
C MET A 172 -2.10 1.59 -13.56
N HIS A 173 -1.71 1.21 -12.35
CA HIS A 173 -0.88 0.06 -12.06
C HIS A 173 -1.68 -0.99 -11.28
N PHE A 174 -1.35 -2.26 -11.49
CA PHE A 174 -1.96 -3.37 -10.75
C PHE A 174 -1.05 -3.90 -9.67
N VAL A 175 -1.64 -4.36 -8.57
CA VAL A 175 -0.94 -5.04 -7.48
C VAL A 175 -1.35 -6.50 -7.45
N TYR A 176 -0.37 -7.39 -7.63
CA TYR A 176 -0.51 -8.82 -7.45
C TYR A 176 -0.12 -9.23 -6.04
N ASN A 177 -0.92 -10.09 -5.43
CA ASN A 177 -0.51 -10.85 -4.26
C ASN A 177 -0.99 -12.31 -4.38
N PRO A 178 -0.19 -13.29 -3.92
CA PRO A 178 -0.56 -14.71 -3.97
C PRO A 178 -1.90 -15.03 -3.28
N ASN A 179 -2.61 -16.05 -3.74
CA ASN A 179 -3.80 -16.58 -3.02
C ASN A 179 -3.43 -17.49 -1.84
N GLY A 180 -2.14 -17.67 -1.55
CA GLY A 180 -1.69 -18.59 -0.52
C GLY A 180 -0.38 -18.19 0.16
N ALA A 181 0.20 -19.17 0.85
CA ALA A 181 1.41 -19.04 1.66
C ALA A 181 2.67 -19.38 0.86
N PHE A 182 2.86 -18.71 -0.28
CA PHE A 182 4.03 -18.86 -1.14
C PHE A 182 4.48 -17.50 -1.67
N LEU A 183 5.72 -17.42 -2.17
CA LEU A 183 6.28 -16.17 -2.70
C LEU A 183 5.69 -15.85 -4.07
N PRO A 184 5.56 -14.55 -4.41
CA PRO A 184 5.14 -14.17 -5.75
C PRO A 184 6.16 -14.63 -6.81
N PRO A 185 5.73 -14.86 -8.06
CA PRO A 185 6.62 -15.04 -9.20
C PRO A 185 7.47 -13.79 -9.47
N GLU A 186 8.40 -13.91 -10.41
CA GLU A 186 9.15 -12.77 -10.97
C GLU A 186 8.18 -11.74 -11.59
N GLN A 187 8.39 -10.46 -11.30
CA GLN A 187 7.41 -9.40 -11.55
C GLN A 187 7.21 -9.13 -13.04
N GLU A 188 8.28 -9.08 -13.84
CA GLU A 188 8.21 -8.81 -15.28
C GLU A 188 7.57 -9.95 -16.05
N ALA A 189 7.83 -11.21 -15.68
CA ALA A 189 7.10 -12.36 -16.19
C ALA A 189 5.62 -12.25 -15.90
N LEU A 190 5.26 -11.96 -14.64
CA LEU A 190 3.88 -11.82 -14.25
C LEU A 190 3.20 -10.62 -14.93
N LYS A 191 3.90 -9.50 -15.10
CA LYS A 191 3.43 -8.31 -15.83
C LYS A 191 3.10 -8.66 -17.28
N ARG A 192 3.96 -9.42 -17.97
CA ARG A 192 3.70 -9.87 -19.35
C ARG A 192 2.46 -10.74 -19.43
N ASP A 193 2.28 -11.67 -18.49
CA ASP A 193 1.09 -12.51 -18.43
C ASP A 193 -0.16 -11.66 -18.19
N TYR A 194 -0.15 -10.78 -17.19
CA TYR A 194 -1.27 -9.86 -16.93
C TYR A 194 -1.62 -9.01 -18.14
N LYS A 195 -0.63 -8.42 -18.82
CA LYS A 195 -0.86 -7.62 -20.04
C LYS A 195 -1.56 -8.43 -21.12
N ARG A 196 -1.13 -9.69 -21.34
CA ARG A 196 -1.75 -10.59 -22.33
C ARG A 196 -3.18 -10.94 -21.94
N GLU A 197 -3.39 -11.45 -20.74
CA GLU A 197 -4.69 -11.98 -20.30
C GLU A 197 -5.72 -10.87 -20.13
N MET A 198 -5.34 -9.75 -19.50
CA MET A 198 -6.25 -8.61 -19.30
C MET A 198 -6.69 -7.99 -20.62
N LYS A 199 -5.77 -7.88 -21.58
CA LYS A 199 -6.09 -7.36 -22.92
C LYS A 199 -6.96 -8.34 -23.71
N ALA A 200 -6.58 -9.61 -23.75
CA ALA A 200 -7.26 -10.62 -24.57
C ALA A 200 -8.70 -10.90 -24.11
N HIS A 201 -8.94 -10.92 -22.80
CA HIS A 201 -10.24 -11.32 -22.25
C HIS A 201 -11.16 -10.14 -21.89
N PHE A 202 -10.60 -8.96 -21.61
CA PHE A 202 -11.37 -7.85 -21.04
C PHE A 202 -11.13 -6.49 -21.72
N ASP A 203 -10.22 -6.43 -22.71
CA ASP A 203 -9.76 -5.19 -23.36
C ASP A 203 -9.23 -4.13 -22.37
N ILE A 204 -8.57 -4.57 -21.30
CA ILE A 204 -8.03 -3.68 -20.26
C ILE A 204 -6.52 -3.47 -20.49
N ASP A 205 -6.14 -2.21 -20.58
CA ASP A 205 -4.76 -1.71 -20.56
C ASP A 205 -4.43 -1.14 -19.16
N PHE A 206 -3.19 -1.34 -18.72
CA PHE A 206 -2.63 -0.77 -17.50
C PHE A 206 -1.15 -0.44 -17.76
N ASN A 207 -0.43 0.24 -16.86
CA ASN A 207 0.96 0.63 -17.06
C ASN A 207 1.95 -0.43 -16.53
N ASP A 208 1.97 -0.66 -15.21
CA ASP A 208 2.86 -1.66 -14.56
C ASP A 208 2.13 -2.59 -13.60
N LEU A 209 2.83 -3.66 -13.23
CA LEU A 209 2.40 -4.63 -12.22
C LEU A 209 3.39 -4.62 -11.07
N TYR A 210 2.86 -4.60 -9.86
CA TYR A 210 3.59 -4.64 -8.61
C TYR A 210 3.30 -5.94 -7.87
N ALA A 211 4.28 -6.83 -7.83
CA ALA A 211 4.16 -8.10 -7.11
C ALA A 211 4.51 -7.91 -5.63
N ILE A 212 3.63 -8.34 -4.73
CA ILE A 212 3.85 -8.25 -3.29
C ILE A 212 3.71 -9.61 -2.62
N THR A 213 4.51 -9.81 -1.57
CA THR A 213 4.43 -10.98 -0.69
C THR A 213 3.31 -10.77 0.31
N ASN A 214 2.50 -11.81 0.57
CA ASN A 214 1.48 -11.74 1.60
C ASN A 214 2.12 -11.55 2.97
N MET A 215 1.91 -10.41 3.60
CA MET A 215 2.50 -10.13 4.91
C MET A 215 1.85 -11.00 5.99
N PRO A 216 2.63 -11.70 6.84
CA PRO A 216 2.12 -12.61 7.87
C PRO A 216 1.58 -11.84 9.09
N ILE A 217 0.67 -10.89 8.87
CA ILE A 217 0.04 -10.03 9.88
C ILE A 217 -1.48 -10.03 9.73
N ALA A 218 -2.18 -9.50 10.73
CA ALA A 218 -3.64 -9.30 10.72
C ALA A 218 -4.45 -10.53 10.23
N ARG A 219 -5.29 -10.37 9.18
CA ARG A 219 -6.17 -11.44 8.70
C ARG A 219 -5.40 -12.61 8.09
N PHE A 220 -4.33 -12.32 7.35
CA PHE A 220 -3.52 -13.38 6.75
C PHE A 220 -2.80 -14.20 7.84
N ALA A 221 -2.23 -13.56 8.87
CA ALA A 221 -1.70 -14.27 10.04
C ALA A 221 -2.76 -15.15 10.72
N SER A 222 -3.98 -14.63 10.86
CA SER A 222 -5.09 -15.36 11.48
C SER A 222 -5.50 -16.57 10.62
N TYR A 223 -5.52 -16.41 9.29
CA TYR A 223 -5.73 -17.50 8.34
C TYR A 223 -4.64 -18.57 8.44
N LEU A 224 -3.36 -18.18 8.44
CA LEU A 224 -2.23 -19.11 8.55
C LEU A 224 -2.27 -19.88 9.88
N LYS A 225 -2.57 -19.21 10.99
CA LYS A 225 -2.71 -19.86 12.31
C LYS A 225 -3.82 -20.89 12.34
N ARG A 226 -5.01 -20.55 11.84
CA ARG A 226 -6.15 -21.48 11.77
C ARG A 226 -5.83 -22.72 10.93
N ASN A 227 -5.05 -22.54 9.88
CA ASN A 227 -4.62 -23.63 8.99
C ASN A 227 -3.32 -24.31 9.41
N LYS A 228 -2.72 -23.95 10.56
CA LYS A 228 -1.43 -24.48 11.05
C LYS A 228 -0.25 -24.30 10.08
N LYS A 229 -0.28 -23.25 9.25
CA LYS A 229 0.73 -22.92 8.24
C LYS A 229 1.65 -21.75 8.61
N LEU A 230 1.45 -21.11 9.77
CA LEU A 230 2.19 -19.88 10.09
C LEU A 230 3.70 -20.12 10.21
N ASP A 231 4.11 -21.16 10.93
CA ASP A 231 5.53 -21.42 11.16
C ASP A 231 6.25 -21.84 9.87
N GLU A 232 5.60 -22.67 9.05
CA GLU A 232 6.07 -23.06 7.72
C GLU A 232 6.23 -21.83 6.81
N TYR A 233 5.21 -20.97 6.75
CA TYR A 233 5.29 -19.76 5.93
C TYR A 233 6.37 -18.79 6.41
N MET A 234 6.49 -18.60 7.73
CA MET A 234 7.58 -17.80 8.29
C MET A 234 8.95 -18.38 7.97
N GLN A 235 9.09 -19.70 7.88
CA GLN A 235 10.32 -20.36 7.46
C GLN A 235 10.62 -20.08 5.98
N THR A 236 9.63 -20.20 5.09
CA THR A 236 9.75 -19.81 3.66
C THR A 236 10.25 -18.38 3.51
N LEU A 237 9.71 -17.43 4.28
CA LEU A 237 10.15 -16.03 4.23
C LEU A 237 11.60 -15.85 4.72
N ARG A 238 12.04 -16.60 5.73
CA ARG A 238 13.42 -16.54 6.24
C ARG A 238 14.41 -17.14 5.26
N ASP A 239 14.08 -18.30 4.71
CA ASP A 239 14.94 -19.01 3.76
C ASP A 239 15.13 -18.23 2.45
N ALA A 240 14.12 -17.44 2.08
CA ALA A 240 14.16 -16.58 0.91
C ALA A 240 14.68 -15.15 1.18
N PHE A 241 15.21 -14.85 2.38
CA PHE A 241 15.74 -13.51 2.68
C PHE A 241 16.80 -13.09 1.66
N ASN A 242 16.57 -11.96 1.01
CA ASN A 242 17.40 -11.40 -0.02
C ASN A 242 17.86 -9.98 0.34
N PRO A 243 19.15 -9.79 0.72
CA PRO A 243 19.70 -8.47 1.02
C PRO A 243 19.73 -7.48 -0.16
N SER A 244 19.57 -7.92 -1.41
CA SER A 244 19.56 -6.99 -2.56
C SER A 244 18.36 -6.06 -2.51
N THR A 245 17.25 -6.49 -1.91
CA THR A 245 16.00 -5.74 -1.87
C THR A 245 16.00 -4.62 -0.83
N ILE A 246 16.99 -4.58 0.07
CA ILE A 246 17.04 -3.63 1.20
C ILE A 246 17.02 -2.18 0.72
N ASP A 247 17.66 -1.89 -0.42
CA ASP A 247 17.78 -0.53 -0.94
C ASP A 247 16.46 0.03 -1.50
N GLY A 248 15.55 -0.83 -1.94
CA GLY A 248 14.24 -0.42 -2.42
C GLY A 248 13.12 -0.37 -1.35
N LEU A 249 13.41 -0.72 -0.09
CA LEU A 249 12.36 -0.81 0.93
C LEU A 249 11.72 0.55 1.22
N MET A 250 10.38 0.63 1.12
CA MET A 250 9.61 1.85 1.41
C MET A 250 9.93 2.47 2.77
N CYS A 251 10.23 1.66 3.80
CA CYS A 251 10.53 2.19 5.13
C CYS A 251 11.78 3.08 5.18
N ARG A 252 12.55 3.15 4.08
CA ARG A 252 13.70 4.04 3.93
C ARG A 252 13.30 5.47 3.58
N ASN A 253 12.42 5.67 2.59
CA ASN A 253 12.07 6.98 2.03
C ASN A 253 10.62 7.41 2.30
N THR A 254 9.81 6.57 2.95
CA THR A 254 8.40 6.86 3.21
C THR A 254 8.18 7.29 4.66
N ILE A 255 7.44 8.38 4.85
CA ILE A 255 6.78 8.72 6.11
C ILE A 255 5.38 8.14 6.03
N ASN A 256 5.07 7.12 6.83
CA ASN A 256 3.72 6.58 6.95
C ASN A 256 3.01 7.23 8.15
N ALA A 257 1.81 7.76 7.92
CA ALA A 257 0.98 8.32 8.98
C ALA A 257 -0.40 7.64 9.04
N SER A 258 -0.91 7.45 10.24
CA SER A 258 -2.24 6.87 10.48
C SER A 258 -3.37 7.87 10.27
N TRP A 259 -4.60 7.37 10.36
CA TRP A 259 -5.83 8.16 10.35
C TRP A 259 -5.96 9.15 11.53
N THR A 260 -5.09 9.04 12.54
CA THR A 260 -4.97 9.99 13.66
C THR A 260 -3.72 10.87 13.55
N GLY A 261 -2.89 10.72 12.51
CA GLY A 261 -1.64 11.46 12.34
C GLY A 261 -0.42 10.84 13.02
N GLU A 262 -0.55 9.69 13.69
CA GLU A 262 0.59 8.99 14.31
C GLU A 262 1.54 8.41 13.25
N VAL A 263 2.85 8.48 13.51
CA VAL A 263 3.90 8.16 12.52
C VAL A 263 4.45 6.75 12.70
N PHE A 264 4.67 6.06 11.58
CA PHE A 264 5.24 4.72 11.50
C PHE A 264 6.31 4.65 10.41
N ASP A 265 7.13 3.59 10.43
CA ASP A 265 8.10 3.35 9.36
C ASP A 265 7.46 2.86 8.06
N CYS A 266 6.32 2.18 8.14
CA CYS A 266 5.54 1.70 6.99
C CYS A 266 4.14 1.25 7.42
N ASP A 267 3.26 1.01 6.45
CA ASP A 267 1.89 0.54 6.67
C ASP A 267 1.83 -0.79 7.45
N PHE A 268 2.81 -1.68 7.30
CA PHE A 268 2.87 -2.91 8.08
C PHE A 268 3.21 -2.66 9.55
N ASN A 269 4.14 -1.74 9.83
CA ASN A 269 4.45 -1.31 11.20
C ASN A 269 3.23 -0.67 11.85
N GLN A 270 2.44 0.11 11.08
CA GLN A 270 1.17 0.66 11.54
C GLN A 270 0.20 -0.43 11.98
N MET A 271 0.01 -1.49 11.16
CA MET A 271 -0.89 -2.59 11.51
C MET A 271 -0.41 -3.43 12.69
N LEU A 272 0.89 -3.39 12.99
CA LEU A 272 1.50 -4.01 14.17
C LEU A 272 1.60 -3.08 15.38
N LYS A 273 1.11 -1.84 15.28
CA LYS A 273 1.20 -0.81 16.33
C LYS A 273 2.65 -0.48 16.74
N MET A 274 3.57 -0.54 15.78
CA MET A 274 4.99 -0.22 15.96
C MET A 274 5.26 1.27 15.68
N GLY A 275 4.50 2.16 16.32
CA GLY A 275 4.57 3.62 16.11
C GLY A 275 5.85 4.24 16.62
N LEU A 276 6.33 5.27 15.95
CA LEU A 276 7.44 6.09 16.42
C LEU A 276 6.99 6.91 17.63
N LYS A 277 7.96 7.27 18.47
CA LYS A 277 7.74 8.06 19.67
C LYS A 277 8.50 9.36 19.57
N ASN A 278 7.91 10.43 20.09
CA ASN A 278 8.61 11.68 20.29
C ASN A 278 9.74 11.47 21.31
N GLY A 279 10.97 11.82 20.95
CA GLY A 279 12.15 11.58 21.80
C GLY A 279 12.07 12.30 23.15
N ALA A 280 11.44 13.47 23.20
CA ALA A 280 11.33 14.29 24.40
C ALA A 280 10.17 13.85 25.31
N THR A 281 8.98 13.61 24.74
CA THR A 281 7.76 13.33 25.54
C THR A 281 7.48 11.84 25.73
N GLN A 282 8.05 10.97 24.89
CA GLN A 282 7.74 9.53 24.79
C GLN A 282 6.30 9.19 24.35
N GLU A 283 5.50 10.20 24.03
CA GLU A 283 4.19 10.09 23.40
C GLU A 283 4.32 9.67 21.91
N PRO A 284 3.22 9.23 21.26
CA PRO A 284 3.24 8.98 19.83
C PRO A 284 3.78 10.18 19.05
N LEU A 285 4.70 9.93 18.11
CA LEU A 285 5.18 10.97 17.21
C LEU A 285 4.07 11.28 16.21
N MET A 286 3.65 12.55 16.14
CA MET A 286 2.67 13.00 15.15
C MET A 286 3.39 13.50 13.89
N VAL A 287 2.73 13.38 12.74
CA VAL A 287 3.32 13.75 11.45
C VAL A 287 3.67 15.23 11.38
N TRP A 288 2.83 16.09 11.97
CA TRP A 288 3.09 17.53 12.05
C TRP A 288 4.22 17.93 13.00
N ASP A 289 4.73 17.00 13.81
CA ASP A 289 5.91 17.21 14.66
C ASP A 289 7.22 16.84 13.95
N ILE A 290 7.16 16.21 12.76
CA ILE A 290 8.34 15.78 12.03
C ILE A 290 9.05 16.99 11.41
N ASN A 291 10.36 17.08 11.60
CA ASN A 291 11.24 17.81 10.68
C ASN A 291 11.75 16.84 9.59
N PRO A 292 11.35 17.00 8.31
CA PRO A 292 11.80 16.12 7.23
C PRO A 292 13.32 16.04 7.06
N GLU A 293 14.05 17.10 7.43
CA GLU A 293 15.51 17.16 7.31
C GLU A 293 16.23 16.23 8.29
N THR A 294 15.68 16.06 9.49
CA THR A 294 16.27 15.20 10.54
C THR A 294 15.59 13.84 10.65
N PHE A 295 14.49 13.61 9.91
CA PHE A 295 13.77 12.33 9.94
C PHE A 295 14.66 11.14 9.56
N GLY A 296 15.66 11.36 8.70
CA GLY A 296 16.66 10.35 8.31
C GLY A 296 17.50 9.81 9.48
N GLU A 297 17.57 10.54 10.60
CA GLU A 297 18.34 10.17 11.79
C GLU A 297 17.57 9.19 12.69
N ILE A 298 16.25 9.05 12.51
CA ILE A 298 15.42 8.17 13.32
C ILE A 298 15.58 6.71 12.86
N PRO A 299 16.03 5.79 13.72
CA PRO A 299 16.18 4.38 13.35
C PRO A 299 14.87 3.74 12.92
N ILE A 300 14.91 2.89 11.89
CA ILE A 300 13.75 2.14 11.41
C ILE A 300 13.41 1.04 12.41
N LYS A 301 12.14 0.97 12.87
CA LYS A 301 11.71 -0.18 13.67
C LYS A 301 11.52 -1.40 12.78
N ILE A 302 12.19 -2.49 13.15
CA ILE A 302 12.15 -3.75 12.43
C ILE A 302 11.54 -4.87 13.27
N GLY A 303 11.01 -5.89 12.59
CA GLY A 303 10.44 -7.07 13.21
C GLY A 303 10.52 -8.27 12.27
N ASN A 304 10.11 -9.45 12.74
CA ASN A 304 10.15 -10.66 11.90
C ASN A 304 9.19 -10.58 10.70
N HIS A 305 8.20 -9.70 10.69
CA HIS A 305 7.38 -9.45 9.51
C HIS A 305 8.19 -8.87 8.35
N CYS A 306 9.31 -8.17 8.63
CA CYS A 306 10.17 -7.58 7.59
C CYS A 306 10.82 -8.62 6.66
N PHE A 307 10.87 -9.90 7.04
CA PHE A 307 11.21 -10.97 6.10
C PHE A 307 10.24 -11.01 4.91
N GLY A 308 8.96 -10.67 5.10
CA GLY A 308 8.00 -10.57 3.99
C GLY A 308 8.39 -9.51 2.94
N CYS A 309 8.96 -8.39 3.37
CA CYS A 309 9.40 -7.31 2.47
C CYS A 309 10.73 -7.61 1.76
N THR A 310 11.49 -8.58 2.27
CA THR A 310 12.85 -8.90 1.80
C THR A 310 12.99 -10.31 1.26
N ALA A 311 11.90 -11.08 1.22
CA ALA A 311 11.91 -12.43 0.68
C ALA A 311 11.84 -12.42 -0.85
N GLY A 312 12.65 -13.26 -1.51
CA GLY A 312 12.67 -13.41 -2.96
C GLY A 312 13.10 -12.12 -3.66
N HIS A 313 12.26 -11.60 -4.54
CA HIS A 313 12.49 -10.33 -5.26
C HIS A 313 12.13 -9.09 -4.43
N GLY A 314 11.71 -9.29 -3.17
CA GLY A 314 11.29 -8.22 -2.28
C GLY A 314 9.81 -7.86 -2.49
N SER A 315 9.28 -7.12 -1.53
CA SER A 315 7.90 -6.67 -1.57
C SER A 315 7.81 -5.29 -0.98
N SER A 316 7.36 -4.34 -1.79
CA SER A 316 6.95 -3.03 -1.34
C SER A 316 5.56 -2.73 -1.86
N CYS A 317 4.84 -1.82 -1.21
CA CYS A 317 3.59 -1.32 -1.79
C CYS A 317 3.85 -0.50 -3.08
N GLY A 318 5.11 -0.23 -3.47
CA GLY A 318 5.52 0.24 -4.80
C GLY A 318 5.97 -0.88 -5.76
N GLY A 319 5.79 -2.17 -5.39
CA GLY A 319 6.21 -3.34 -6.17
C GLY A 319 7.47 -4.04 -5.67
N SER A 320 7.91 -5.02 -6.46
CA SER A 320 9.20 -5.71 -6.34
C SER A 320 10.35 -4.71 -6.42
N LEU A 321 11.46 -5.01 -5.75
CA LEU A 321 12.55 -4.06 -5.52
C LEU A 321 13.82 -4.42 -6.29
N GLU A 322 13.63 -4.98 -7.51
CA GLU A 322 14.71 -5.46 -8.38
C GLU A 322 15.73 -4.37 -8.75
#